data_AF-N4UXR6-F1
#
_entry.id   AF-N4UXR6-F1
#
_cell.length_a   1.000
_cell.length_b   1.000
_cell.length_c   1.000
_cell.angle_alpha   90.00
_cell.angle_beta   90.00
_cell.angle_gamma   90.00
#
_symmetry.space_group_name_H-M   'P 1'
#
loop_
_entity.id
_entity.type
_entity.pdbx_description
1 polymer ?
#
loop_
_entity_poly.entity_id
_entity_poly.type
_entity_poly.pdbx_seq_one_letter_code
_entity_poly.pdbx_strand_id
1 'polypeptide(L)'
;MANSSAIRVAPAKRQKIDGSQSQLAETSGSIYWNARLPSGSGFTENLKAALTSLKPQIERLEQLLTSINDEYCGLAAVRRSLYSSKDKLAKDLEKAQECLIDVEESTATEKEIVRDLEGVYKKHPGDNKLRAFLDERKKTVIEYQKVYIIVKSQLGKSSAELSKTESEIQLVNRRLDQLEAERAEVVKEKEGADKAMEYTMLMSQFMERGWQASVDSFEQAFGDEAVQTAF
;
A
#
# COMPACT_ATOMS: atom_id res chain seq x y z
N MET A 1 11.17 21.33 -43.98
CA MET A 1 10.15 22.38 -44.21
C MET A 1 9.81 22.97 -42.85
N ALA A 2 10.26 24.20 -42.61
CA ALA A 2 9.92 24.99 -41.44
C ALA A 2 8.49 25.54 -41.58
N ASN A 3 7.82 25.80 -40.45
CA ASN A 3 7.01 27.00 -40.26
C ASN A 3 6.79 27.27 -38.76
N SER A 4 7.51 28.30 -38.29
CA SER A 4 7.28 29.05 -37.06
C SER A 4 6.03 29.93 -37.19
N SER A 5 5.36 30.17 -36.07
CA SER A 5 4.58 31.41 -35.86
C SER A 5 4.78 31.89 -34.43
N ALA A 6 5.85 32.68 -34.25
CA ALA A 6 6.11 33.45 -33.05
C ALA A 6 5.28 34.75 -33.09
N ILE A 7 4.44 34.98 -32.09
CA ILE A 7 3.77 36.26 -31.90
C ILE A 7 4.77 37.22 -31.27
N ARG A 8 5.28 38.17 -32.07
CA ARG A 8 6.08 39.30 -31.62
C ARG A 8 5.17 40.37 -31.03
N VAL A 9 5.29 40.63 -29.74
CA VAL A 9 4.79 41.87 -29.13
C VAL A 9 5.92 42.90 -29.22
N ALA A 10 5.62 44.03 -29.87
CA ALA A 10 6.56 45.13 -30.07
C ALA A 10 6.85 45.87 -28.75
N PRO A 11 8.09 46.26 -28.47
CA PRO A 11 8.40 47.09 -27.31
C PRO A 11 7.98 48.54 -27.56
N ALA A 12 7.20 49.10 -26.63
CA ALA A 12 6.88 50.52 -26.61
C ALA A 12 8.15 51.34 -26.36
N LYS A 13 8.43 52.30 -27.25
CA LYS A 13 9.47 53.33 -27.08
C LYS A 13 9.26 54.08 -25.77
N ARG A 14 10.22 54.02 -24.84
CA ARG A 14 10.36 55.01 -23.76
C ARG A 14 11.50 55.97 -24.07
N GLN A 15 11.19 57.25 -23.95
CA GLN A 15 12.10 58.39 -24.11
C GLN A 15 13.32 58.27 -23.21
N LYS A 16 14.49 58.59 -23.78
CA LYS A 16 15.68 59.03 -23.04
C LYS A 16 15.37 60.34 -22.33
N ILE A 17 15.45 60.36 -21.00
CA ILE A 17 15.74 61.56 -20.25
C ILE A 17 17.13 61.35 -19.67
N ASP A 18 18.00 62.29 -19.99
CA ASP A 18 19.42 62.30 -19.66
C ASP A 18 19.65 62.82 -18.24
N GLY A 19 20.70 62.31 -17.62
CA GLY A 19 21.42 62.96 -16.52
C GLY A 19 20.72 63.11 -15.18
N SER A 20 20.99 62.19 -14.24
CA SER A 20 21.41 62.58 -12.89
C SER A 20 22.24 61.47 -12.27
N GLN A 21 23.45 61.87 -11.90
CA GLN A 21 24.54 61.11 -11.30
C GLN A 21 24.10 60.01 -10.32
N SER A 22 24.64 58.81 -10.58
CA SER A 22 24.93 57.81 -9.57
C SER A 22 25.77 58.46 -8.46
N GLN A 23 25.12 58.75 -7.33
CA GLN A 23 25.77 58.76 -6.04
C GLN A 23 25.31 57.52 -5.30
N LEU A 24 26.08 56.44 -5.46
CA LEU A 24 26.21 55.42 -4.43
C LEU A 24 26.77 56.12 -3.19
N ALA A 25 25.86 56.61 -2.35
CA ALA A 25 26.18 56.97 -0.98
C ALA A 25 26.13 55.68 -0.16
N GLU A 26 27.31 55.16 0.17
CA GLU A 26 27.48 54.28 1.32
C GLU A 26 26.97 55.01 2.56
N THR A 27 25.77 54.65 3.00
CA THR A 27 25.32 54.91 4.36
C THR A 27 25.22 53.57 5.07
N SER A 28 25.85 53.47 6.24
CA SER A 28 25.58 52.45 7.25
C SER A 28 24.14 52.61 7.75
N GLY A 29 23.16 52.28 6.90
CA GLY A 29 21.78 52.75 7.04
C GLY A 29 20.76 51.62 6.93
N SER A 30 19.92 51.52 7.95
CA SER A 30 18.70 50.70 8.06
C SER A 30 18.13 50.23 6.72
N ILE A 31 18.06 48.92 6.51
CA ILE A 31 17.41 48.33 5.34
C ILE A 31 15.93 48.74 5.34
N TYR A 32 15.46 49.35 4.24
CA TYR A 32 14.05 49.69 4.06
C TYR A 32 13.30 48.50 3.45
N TRP A 33 12.75 47.65 4.33
CA TRP A 33 12.19 46.34 3.94
C TRP A 33 10.92 46.44 3.09
N ASN A 34 10.11 47.48 3.30
CA ASN A 34 8.88 47.71 2.52
C ASN A 34 9.14 47.90 1.01
N ALA A 35 10.32 48.38 0.61
CA ALA A 35 10.68 48.53 -0.81
C ALA A 35 11.37 47.29 -1.40
N ARG A 36 11.84 46.36 -0.55
CA ARG A 36 12.56 45.15 -0.99
C ARG A 36 11.67 43.91 -1.05
N LEU A 37 10.65 43.84 -0.22
CA LEU A 37 9.79 42.65 -0.10
C LEU A 37 8.43 42.85 -0.79
N PRO A 38 7.82 41.77 -1.33
CA PRO A 38 6.52 41.85 -2.00
C PRO A 38 5.45 42.45 -1.08
N SER A 39 4.72 43.46 -1.56
CA SER A 39 3.74 44.20 -0.75
C SER A 39 2.57 44.71 -1.61
N GLY A 40 1.58 45.33 -0.95
CA GLY A 40 0.38 45.88 -1.60
C GLY A 40 -0.84 44.96 -1.52
N SER A 41 -2.03 45.54 -1.75
CA SER A 41 -3.32 44.86 -1.56
C SER A 41 -3.47 43.60 -2.40
N GLY A 42 -2.98 43.60 -3.64
CA GLY A 42 -3.02 42.42 -4.51
C GLY A 42 -2.17 41.26 -3.99
N PHE A 43 -1.01 41.52 -3.38
CA PHE A 43 -0.21 40.46 -2.74
C PHE A 43 -0.90 39.91 -1.50
N THR A 44 -1.47 40.79 -0.66
CA THR A 44 -2.26 40.39 0.52
C THR A 44 -3.50 39.56 0.15
N GLU A 45 -4.22 39.94 -0.90
CA GLU A 45 -5.35 39.16 -1.41
C GLU A 45 -4.92 37.80 -1.93
N ASN A 46 -3.77 37.71 -2.63
CA ASN A 46 -3.20 36.45 -3.08
C ASN A 46 -2.83 35.52 -1.91
N LEU A 47 -2.24 36.05 -0.83
CA LEU A 47 -1.94 35.26 0.37
C LEU A 47 -3.23 34.72 1.02
N LYS A 48 -4.27 35.55 1.13
CA LYS A 48 -5.59 35.12 1.64
C LYS A 48 -6.23 34.05 0.76
N ALA A 49 -6.13 34.20 -0.56
CA ALA A 49 -6.62 33.22 -1.52
C ALA A 49 -5.87 31.89 -1.39
N ALA A 50 -4.53 31.94 -1.24
CA ALA A 50 -3.70 30.76 -1.01
C ALA A 50 -4.08 30.04 0.29
N LEU A 51 -4.23 30.76 1.41
CA LEU A 51 -4.68 30.18 2.69
C LEU A 51 -6.06 29.51 2.57
N THR A 52 -7.01 30.19 1.92
CA THR A 52 -8.36 29.67 1.68
C THR A 52 -8.32 28.41 0.81
N SER A 53 -7.35 28.32 -0.11
CA SER A 53 -7.18 27.17 -1.00
C SER A 53 -6.47 25.99 -0.34
N LEU A 54 -5.50 26.23 0.54
CA LEU A 54 -4.69 25.18 1.19
C LEU A 54 -5.47 24.39 2.23
N LYS A 55 -6.31 25.06 3.03
CA LYS A 55 -7.09 24.39 4.09
C LYS A 55 -7.90 23.17 3.62
N PRO A 56 -8.75 23.27 2.57
CA PRO A 56 -9.49 22.11 2.08
C PRO A 56 -8.59 21.05 1.42
N GLN A 57 -7.37 21.40 1.00
CA GLN A 57 -6.42 20.40 0.47
C GLN A 57 -5.85 19.55 1.61
N ILE A 58 -5.42 20.18 2.71
CA ILE A 58 -4.93 19.48 3.90
C ILE A 58 -6.00 18.54 4.47
N GLU A 59 -7.25 19.03 4.61
CA GLU A 59 -8.38 18.21 5.08
C GLU A 59 -8.63 16.99 4.17
N ARG A 60 -8.49 17.13 2.85
CA ARG A 60 -8.60 15.99 1.91
C ARG A 60 -7.48 14.98 2.07
N LEU A 61 -6.25 15.43 2.29
CA LEU A 61 -5.10 14.55 2.50
C LEU A 61 -5.24 13.78 3.82
N GLU A 62 -5.75 14.40 4.87
CA GLU A 62 -6.06 13.74 6.14
C GLU A 62 -7.14 12.66 6.01
N GLN A 63 -8.20 12.96 5.27
CA GLN A 63 -9.24 11.97 4.96
C GLN A 63 -8.68 10.80 4.15
N LEU A 64 -7.82 11.08 3.16
CA LEU A 64 -7.17 10.05 2.35
C LEU A 64 -6.25 9.17 3.20
N LEU A 65 -5.43 9.75 4.10
CA LEU A 65 -4.61 9.00 5.04
C LEU A 65 -5.43 8.09 5.96
N THR A 66 -6.57 8.59 6.43
CA THR A 66 -7.50 7.81 7.26
C THR A 66 -8.04 6.63 6.46
N SER A 67 -8.52 6.86 5.24
CA SER A 67 -9.01 5.80 4.34
C SER A 67 -7.95 4.75 4.03
N ILE A 68 -6.71 5.17 3.76
CA ILE A 68 -5.58 4.27 3.49
C ILE A 68 -5.28 3.39 4.71
N ASN A 69 -5.23 3.99 5.91
CA ASN A 69 -5.00 3.26 7.15
C ASN A 69 -6.13 2.26 7.44
N ASP A 70 -7.39 2.65 7.22
CA ASP A 70 -8.54 1.78 7.43
C ASP A 70 -8.50 0.57 6.47
N GLU A 71 -8.21 0.80 5.19
CA GLU A 71 -8.02 -0.27 4.20
C GLU A 71 -6.86 -1.19 4.59
N TYR A 72 -5.71 -0.61 4.98
CA TYR A 72 -4.53 -1.36 5.41
C TYR A 72 -4.85 -2.26 6.61
N CYS A 73 -5.51 -1.73 7.64
CA CYS A 73 -5.93 -2.48 8.82
C CYS A 73 -6.88 -3.64 8.44
N GLY A 74 -7.84 -3.38 7.55
CA GLY A 74 -8.75 -4.39 7.02
C GLY A 74 -8.00 -5.51 6.30
N LEU A 75 -7.12 -5.17 5.37
CA LEU A 75 -6.32 -6.13 4.61
C LEU A 75 -5.33 -6.90 5.48
N ALA A 76 -4.73 -6.26 6.49
CA ALA A 76 -3.86 -6.95 7.45
C ALA A 76 -4.63 -8.01 8.27
N ALA A 77 -5.88 -7.74 8.62
CA ALA A 77 -6.77 -8.72 9.26
C ALA A 77 -7.12 -9.87 8.30
N VAL A 78 -7.47 -9.56 7.04
CA VAL A 78 -7.71 -10.57 6.01
C VAL A 78 -6.49 -11.46 5.80
N ARG A 79 -5.30 -10.87 5.67
CA ARG A 79 -4.02 -11.59 5.55
C ARG A 79 -3.82 -12.58 6.69
N ARG A 80 -4.06 -12.16 7.93
CA ARG A 80 -3.93 -13.02 9.11
C ARG A 80 -4.90 -14.20 9.05
N SER A 81 -6.14 -13.96 8.62
CA SER A 81 -7.14 -15.01 8.43
C SER A 81 -6.72 -16.01 7.35
N LEU A 82 -6.20 -15.51 6.21
CA LEU A 82 -5.72 -16.35 5.12
C LEU A 82 -4.56 -17.26 5.54
N TYR A 83 -3.59 -16.74 6.30
CA TYR A 83 -2.51 -17.58 6.83
C TYR A 83 -3.02 -18.66 7.79
N SER A 84 -3.98 -18.33 8.67
CA SER A 84 -4.61 -19.32 9.54
C SER A 84 -5.34 -20.42 8.75
N SER A 85 -6.06 -20.02 7.70
CA SER A 85 -6.72 -20.95 6.79
C SER A 85 -5.73 -21.85 6.05
N LYS A 86 -4.63 -21.27 5.55
CA LYS A 86 -3.54 -21.99 4.90
C LYS A 86 -2.94 -23.05 5.81
N ASP A 87 -2.65 -22.72 7.06
CA ASP A 87 -2.08 -23.65 8.03
C ASP A 87 -3.03 -24.81 8.33
N LYS A 88 -4.34 -24.54 8.40
CA LYS A 88 -5.36 -25.57 8.56
C LYS A 88 -5.43 -26.49 7.33
N LEU A 89 -5.48 -25.91 6.14
CA LEU A 89 -5.52 -26.66 4.88
C LEU A 89 -4.27 -27.53 4.69
N ALA A 90 -3.10 -27.04 5.08
CA ALA A 90 -1.85 -27.81 5.05
C ALA A 90 -1.92 -29.05 5.95
N LYS A 91 -2.45 -28.91 7.17
CA LYS A 91 -2.66 -30.04 8.09
C LYS A 91 -3.69 -31.03 7.56
N ASP A 92 -4.78 -30.55 6.96
CA ASP A 92 -5.80 -31.41 6.38
C ASP A 92 -5.26 -32.18 5.16
N LEU A 93 -4.38 -31.54 4.38
CA LEU A 93 -3.66 -32.17 3.26
C LEU A 93 -2.72 -33.27 3.74
N GLU A 94 -1.90 -32.99 4.77
CA GLU A 94 -0.98 -33.96 5.39
C GLU A 94 -1.74 -35.20 5.90
N LYS A 95 -2.82 -35.01 6.67
CA LYS A 95 -3.66 -36.12 7.14
C LYS A 95 -4.30 -36.92 6.01
N ALA A 96 -4.73 -36.24 4.94
CA ALA A 96 -5.28 -36.92 3.78
C ALA A 96 -4.21 -37.75 3.04
N GLN A 97 -2.96 -37.29 3.02
CA GLN A 97 -1.83 -38.04 2.45
C GLN A 97 -1.51 -39.27 3.31
N GLU A 98 -1.43 -39.13 4.63
CA GLU A 98 -1.22 -40.26 5.56
C GLU A 98 -2.33 -41.31 5.39
N CYS A 99 -3.59 -40.88 5.42
CA CYS A 99 -4.72 -41.80 5.23
C CYS A 99 -4.71 -42.48 3.84
N LEU A 100 -4.22 -41.78 2.81
CA LEU A 100 -4.08 -42.37 1.48
C LEU A 100 -3.06 -43.51 1.48
N ILE A 101 -1.92 -43.30 2.14
CA ILE A 101 -0.86 -44.31 2.30
C ILE A 101 -1.42 -45.52 3.05
N ASP A 102 -2.07 -45.32 4.19
CA ASP A 102 -2.66 -46.41 5.00
C ASP A 102 -3.66 -47.25 4.19
N VAL A 103 -4.49 -46.59 3.38
CA VAL A 103 -5.48 -47.26 2.52
C VAL A 103 -4.79 -48.01 1.37
N GLU A 104 -3.75 -47.45 0.78
CA GLU A 104 -2.96 -48.12 -0.26
C GLU A 104 -2.29 -49.39 0.29
N GLU A 105 -1.67 -49.31 1.47
CA GLU A 105 -1.04 -50.43 2.16
C GLU A 105 -2.05 -51.52 2.56
N SER A 106 -3.17 -51.11 3.17
CA SER A 106 -4.25 -52.03 3.55
C SER A 106 -4.87 -52.72 2.33
N THR A 107 -5.04 -51.98 1.23
CA THR A 107 -5.54 -52.53 -0.04
C THR A 107 -4.55 -53.53 -0.63
N ALA A 108 -3.25 -53.24 -0.60
CA ALA A 108 -2.22 -54.14 -1.12
C ALA A 108 -2.17 -55.44 -0.32
N THR A 109 -2.15 -55.33 1.01
CA THR A 109 -2.14 -56.47 1.95
C THR A 109 -3.37 -57.35 1.77
N GLU A 110 -4.56 -56.75 1.71
CA GLU A 110 -5.81 -57.50 1.53
C GLU A 110 -5.86 -58.23 0.18
N LYS A 111 -5.37 -57.60 -0.90
CA LYS A 111 -5.27 -58.25 -2.22
C LYS A 111 -4.29 -59.42 -2.23
N GLU A 112 -3.22 -59.36 -1.45
CA GLU A 112 -2.28 -60.48 -1.28
C GLU A 112 -2.95 -61.65 -0.56
N ILE A 113 -3.60 -61.39 0.57
CA ILE A 113 -4.38 -62.40 1.32
C ILE A 113 -5.43 -63.05 0.43
N VAL A 114 -6.23 -62.27 -0.31
CA VAL A 114 -7.23 -62.81 -1.24
C VAL A 114 -6.58 -63.70 -2.29
N ARG A 115 -5.43 -63.31 -2.86
CA ARG A 115 -4.72 -64.09 -3.88
C ARG A 115 -4.23 -65.44 -3.34
N ASP A 116 -3.67 -65.43 -2.12
CA ASP A 116 -3.19 -66.65 -1.47
C ASP A 116 -4.34 -67.60 -1.12
N LEU A 117 -5.44 -67.07 -0.59
CA LEU A 117 -6.66 -67.83 -0.29
C LEU A 117 -7.30 -68.39 -1.57
N GLU A 118 -7.29 -67.64 -2.68
CA GLU A 118 -7.71 -68.15 -3.98
C GLU A 118 -6.84 -69.32 -4.44
N GLY A 119 -5.53 -69.27 -4.18
CA GLY A 119 -4.59 -70.36 -4.41
C GLY A 119 -4.91 -71.62 -3.61
N VAL A 120 -5.32 -71.47 -2.34
CA VAL A 120 -5.76 -72.58 -1.47
C VAL A 120 -7.10 -73.14 -1.95
N TYR A 121 -8.08 -72.27 -2.24
CA TYR A 121 -9.41 -72.68 -2.66
C TYR A 121 -9.39 -73.47 -3.98
N LYS A 122 -8.49 -73.15 -4.91
CA LYS A 122 -8.28 -73.93 -6.15
C LYS A 122 -7.95 -75.41 -5.87
N LYS A 123 -7.30 -75.73 -4.74
CA LYS A 123 -7.00 -77.10 -4.32
C LYS A 123 -8.18 -77.79 -3.62
N HIS A 124 -9.14 -77.02 -3.13
CA HIS A 124 -10.29 -77.50 -2.34
C HIS A 124 -11.62 -76.80 -2.75
N PRO A 125 -12.08 -76.96 -4.01
CA PRO A 125 -13.19 -76.16 -4.55
C PRO A 125 -14.58 -76.44 -3.94
N GLY A 126 -14.71 -77.53 -3.16
CA GLY A 126 -15.94 -77.89 -2.44
C GLY A 126 -16.04 -77.27 -1.04
N ASP A 127 -15.01 -76.55 -0.56
CA ASP A 127 -15.03 -75.93 0.76
C ASP A 127 -15.88 -74.65 0.75
N ASN A 128 -17.14 -74.80 1.17
CA ASN A 128 -18.09 -73.70 1.23
C ASN A 128 -17.74 -72.65 2.30
N LYS A 129 -17.03 -73.03 3.38
CA LYS A 129 -16.60 -72.07 4.41
C LYS A 129 -15.49 -71.17 3.87
N LEU A 130 -14.51 -71.77 3.19
CA LEU A 130 -13.44 -71.02 2.54
C LEU A 130 -13.98 -70.10 1.45
N ARG A 131 -14.95 -70.57 0.65
CA ARG A 131 -15.62 -69.72 -0.36
C ARG A 131 -16.27 -68.48 0.27
N ALA A 132 -17.09 -68.66 1.32
CA ALA A 132 -17.77 -67.56 1.99
C ALA A 132 -16.79 -66.54 2.60
N PHE A 133 -15.71 -67.02 3.24
CA PHE A 133 -14.66 -66.17 3.77
C PHE A 133 -13.95 -65.36 2.67
N LEU A 134 -13.68 -65.99 1.54
CA LEU A 134 -13.04 -65.35 0.38
C LEU A 134 -13.93 -64.26 -0.24
N ASP A 135 -15.24 -64.51 -0.32
CA ASP A 135 -16.22 -63.51 -0.79
C ASP A 135 -16.28 -62.29 0.14
N GLU A 136 -16.24 -62.50 1.46
CA GLU A 136 -16.17 -61.42 2.45
C GLU A 136 -14.89 -60.58 2.30
N ARG A 137 -13.76 -61.23 2.09
CA ARG A 137 -12.45 -60.56 1.93
C ARG A 137 -12.37 -59.75 0.64
N LYS A 138 -12.90 -60.31 -0.47
CA LYS A 138 -13.10 -59.56 -1.72
C LYS A 138 -13.98 -58.34 -1.54
N LYS A 139 -15.04 -58.42 -0.73
CA LYS A 139 -15.88 -57.28 -0.41
C LYS A 139 -15.10 -56.19 0.33
N THR A 140 -14.22 -56.54 1.27
CA THR A 140 -13.36 -55.55 1.94
C THR A 140 -12.39 -54.85 0.97
N VAL A 141 -11.81 -55.55 -0.01
CA VAL A 141 -10.99 -54.89 -1.06
C VAL A 141 -11.79 -53.79 -1.77
N ILE A 142 -13.05 -54.07 -2.10
CA ILE A 142 -13.94 -53.09 -2.74
C ILE A 142 -14.23 -51.91 -1.79
N GLU A 143 -14.39 -52.16 -0.50
CA GLU A 143 -14.57 -51.11 0.51
C GLU A 143 -13.33 -50.21 0.63
N TYR A 144 -12.13 -50.77 0.68
CA TYR A 144 -10.89 -49.98 0.67
C TYR A 144 -10.73 -49.15 -0.61
N GLN A 145 -11.11 -49.68 -1.78
CA GLN A 145 -11.13 -48.91 -3.02
C GLN A 145 -12.10 -47.72 -2.96
N LYS A 146 -13.25 -47.86 -2.29
CA LYS A 146 -14.18 -46.73 -2.10
C LYS A 146 -13.55 -45.66 -1.19
N VAL A 147 -12.91 -46.08 -0.10
CA VAL A 147 -12.20 -45.14 0.80
C VAL A 147 -11.09 -44.43 0.05
N TYR A 148 -10.30 -45.14 -0.76
CA TYR A 148 -9.24 -44.58 -1.61
C TYR A 148 -9.77 -43.43 -2.48
N ILE A 149 -10.89 -43.64 -3.18
CA ILE A 149 -11.49 -42.62 -4.06
C ILE A 149 -11.91 -41.38 -3.24
N ILE A 150 -12.48 -41.59 -2.06
CA ILE A 150 -12.91 -40.50 -1.16
C ILE A 150 -11.70 -39.68 -0.70
N VAL A 151 -10.67 -40.35 -0.18
CA VAL A 151 -9.44 -39.69 0.32
C VAL A 151 -8.73 -38.94 -0.80
N LYS A 152 -8.59 -39.56 -1.97
CA LYS A 152 -7.97 -38.91 -3.13
C LYS A 152 -8.73 -37.67 -3.61
N SER A 153 -10.07 -37.73 -3.57
CA SER A 153 -10.92 -36.57 -3.88
C SER A 153 -10.72 -35.44 -2.86
N GLN A 154 -10.65 -35.77 -1.57
CA GLN A 154 -10.39 -34.79 -0.51
C GLN A 154 -9.00 -34.15 -0.66
N LEU A 155 -7.98 -34.95 -0.95
CA LEU A 155 -6.61 -34.47 -1.20
C LEU A 155 -6.59 -33.46 -2.36
N GLY A 156 -7.27 -33.77 -3.47
CA GLY A 156 -7.40 -32.87 -4.61
C GLY A 156 -8.08 -31.54 -4.27
N LYS A 157 -9.18 -31.59 -3.50
CA LYS A 157 -9.90 -30.38 -3.04
C LYS A 157 -9.03 -29.52 -2.13
N SER A 158 -8.42 -30.11 -1.11
CA SER A 158 -7.54 -29.39 -0.17
C SER A 158 -6.34 -28.77 -0.90
N SER A 159 -5.76 -29.47 -1.88
CA SER A 159 -4.68 -28.92 -2.71
C SER A 159 -5.12 -27.73 -3.55
N ALA A 160 -6.31 -27.79 -4.15
CA ALA A 160 -6.85 -26.70 -4.96
C ALA A 160 -7.19 -25.46 -4.09
N GLU A 161 -7.81 -25.68 -2.94
CA GLU A 161 -8.11 -24.62 -1.97
C GLU A 161 -6.83 -23.96 -1.43
N LEU A 162 -5.81 -24.75 -1.11
CA LEU A 162 -4.51 -24.24 -0.66
C LEU A 162 -3.85 -23.34 -1.71
N SER A 163 -3.87 -23.76 -2.98
CA SER A 163 -3.35 -22.96 -4.10
C SER A 163 -4.11 -21.64 -4.29
N LYS A 164 -5.43 -21.68 -4.14
CA LYS A 164 -6.28 -20.48 -4.16
C LYS A 164 -5.94 -19.54 -3.02
N THR A 165 -5.85 -20.04 -1.78
CA THR A 165 -5.49 -19.24 -0.60
C THR A 165 -4.11 -18.62 -0.74
N GLU A 166 -3.12 -19.33 -1.30
CA GLU A 166 -1.79 -18.76 -1.57
C GLU A 166 -1.85 -17.60 -2.57
N SER A 167 -2.67 -17.73 -3.61
CA SER A 167 -2.86 -16.67 -4.60
C SER A 167 -3.53 -15.43 -3.99
N GLU A 168 -4.52 -15.63 -3.11
CA GLU A 168 -5.16 -14.54 -2.35
C GLU A 168 -4.18 -13.85 -1.40
N ILE A 169 -3.32 -14.60 -0.71
CA ILE A 169 -2.26 -14.04 0.14
C ILE A 169 -1.32 -13.14 -0.68
N GLN A 170 -0.90 -13.60 -1.87
CA GLN A 170 -0.05 -12.80 -2.75
C GLN A 170 -0.73 -11.51 -3.20
N LEU A 171 -2.02 -11.56 -3.53
CA LEU A 171 -2.80 -10.38 -3.92
C LEU A 171 -2.90 -9.38 -2.77
N VAL A 172 -3.22 -9.86 -1.57
CA VAL A 172 -3.34 -9.02 -0.37
C VAL A 172 -2.00 -8.37 -0.03
N ASN A 173 -0.89 -9.12 -0.08
CA ASN A 173 0.45 -8.57 0.17
C ASN A 173 0.79 -7.47 -0.84
N ARG A 174 0.55 -7.69 -2.14
CA ARG A 174 0.78 -6.64 -3.15
C ARG A 174 -0.02 -5.37 -2.88
N ARG A 175 -1.28 -5.50 -2.47
CA ARG A 175 -2.11 -4.31 -2.15
C ARG A 175 -1.63 -3.62 -0.88
N LEU A 176 -1.18 -4.36 0.14
CA LEU A 176 -0.58 -3.78 1.35
C LEU A 176 0.69 -2.98 1.02
N ASP A 177 1.58 -3.52 0.19
CA ASP A 177 2.79 -2.82 -0.26
C ASP A 177 2.43 -1.53 -1.02
N GLN A 178 1.39 -1.59 -1.87
CA GLN A 178 0.89 -0.42 -2.59
C GLN A 178 0.32 0.63 -1.63
N LEU A 179 -0.46 0.24 -0.63
CA LEU A 179 -1.01 1.15 0.38
C LEU A 179 0.09 1.83 1.20
N GLU A 180 1.19 1.12 1.51
CA GLU A 180 2.34 1.72 2.18
C GLU A 180 3.02 2.80 1.33
N ALA A 181 3.16 2.56 0.01
CA ALA A 181 3.68 3.55 -0.92
C ALA A 181 2.72 4.75 -1.09
N GLU A 182 1.42 4.50 -1.26
CA GLU A 182 0.38 5.54 -1.33
C GLU A 182 0.38 6.39 -0.05
N ARG A 183 0.46 5.75 1.12
CA ARG A 183 0.57 6.44 2.42
C ARG A 183 1.79 7.36 2.48
N ALA A 184 2.95 6.88 2.03
CA ALA A 184 4.19 7.66 2.06
C ALA A 184 4.10 8.93 1.20
N GLU A 185 3.53 8.82 0.00
CA GLU A 185 3.32 9.98 -0.88
C GLU A 185 2.32 10.98 -0.28
N VAL A 186 1.20 10.50 0.27
CA VAL A 186 0.19 11.39 0.87
C VAL A 186 0.73 12.08 2.12
N VAL A 187 1.52 11.40 2.96
CA VAL A 187 2.21 12.02 4.10
C VAL A 187 3.13 13.14 3.63
N LYS A 188 3.94 12.88 2.60
CA LYS A 188 4.87 13.88 2.05
C LYS A 188 4.14 15.08 1.44
N GLU A 189 3.06 14.84 0.71
CA GLU A 189 2.22 15.91 0.15
C GLU A 189 1.60 16.76 1.25
N LYS A 190 1.08 16.11 2.30
CA LYS A 190 0.51 16.79 3.46
C LYS A 190 1.55 17.64 4.18
N GLU A 191 2.74 17.11 4.45
CA GLU A 191 3.83 17.87 5.05
C GLU A 191 4.21 19.11 4.21
N GLY A 192 4.18 18.99 2.89
CA GLY A 192 4.39 20.12 1.98
C GLY A 192 3.28 21.17 2.08
N ALA A 193 2.02 20.73 2.11
CA ALA A 193 0.85 21.60 2.25
C ALA A 193 0.83 22.31 3.62
N ASP A 194 1.14 21.61 4.71
CA ASP A 194 1.25 22.16 6.06
C ASP A 194 2.33 23.25 6.11
N LYS A 195 3.53 22.97 5.58
CA LYS A 195 4.61 23.96 5.47
C LYS A 195 4.20 25.18 4.65
N ALA A 196 3.55 24.95 3.50
CA ALA A 196 3.06 26.05 2.68
C ALA A 196 2.02 26.90 3.42
N MET A 197 1.14 26.27 4.21
CA MET A 197 0.16 26.97 5.05
C MET A 197 0.84 27.80 6.13
N GLU A 198 1.82 27.24 6.85
CA GLU A 198 2.60 27.94 7.88
C GLU A 198 3.31 29.16 7.30
N TYR A 199 4.05 28.99 6.19
CA TYR A 199 4.74 30.10 5.53
C TYR A 199 3.76 31.17 5.06
N THR A 200 2.66 30.78 4.42
CA THR A 200 1.67 31.75 3.92
C THR A 200 1.03 32.52 5.07
N MET A 201 0.76 31.85 6.19
CA MET A 201 0.18 32.47 7.39
C MET A 201 1.17 33.45 8.03
N LEU A 202 2.45 33.08 8.13
CA LEU A 202 3.52 33.96 8.62
C LEU A 202 3.66 35.22 7.73
N MET A 203 3.72 35.05 6.40
CA MET A 203 3.81 36.17 5.47
C MET A 203 2.57 37.08 5.57
N SER A 204 1.38 36.52 5.76
CA SER A 204 0.15 37.31 5.96
C SER A 204 0.22 38.15 7.24
N GLN A 205 0.72 37.59 8.34
CA GLN A 205 0.87 38.31 9.62
C GLN A 205 1.88 39.47 9.51
N PHE A 206 3.01 39.25 8.82
CA PHE A 206 3.98 40.32 8.55
C PHE A 206 3.35 41.43 7.70
N MET A 207 2.53 41.07 6.72
CA MET A 207 1.84 42.01 5.84
C MET A 207 0.74 42.82 6.53
N GLU A 208 0.10 42.29 7.57
CA GLU A 208 -0.93 43.02 8.33
C GLU A 208 -0.38 44.28 9.02
N ARG A 209 0.88 44.24 9.48
CA ARG A 209 1.57 45.38 10.10
C ARG A 209 2.50 46.12 9.13
N GLY A 210 2.79 45.51 7.97
CA GLY A 210 3.82 45.94 7.03
C GLY A 210 5.19 45.34 7.35
N TRP A 211 6.04 45.18 6.33
CA TRP A 211 7.35 44.54 6.45
C TRP A 211 8.25 45.24 7.45
N GLN A 212 8.35 46.57 7.38
CA GLN A 212 9.25 47.31 8.26
C GLN A 212 8.88 47.10 9.73
N ALA A 213 7.61 47.32 10.10
CA ALA A 213 7.17 47.17 11.49
C ALA A 213 7.30 45.72 12.01
N SER A 214 7.14 44.74 11.12
CA SER A 214 7.26 43.33 11.49
C SER A 214 8.71 42.89 11.64
N VAL A 215 9.61 43.38 10.78
CA VAL A 215 11.06 43.11 10.88
C VAL A 215 11.66 43.85 12.08
N ASP A 216 11.31 45.11 12.33
CA ASP A 216 11.77 45.86 13.50
C ASP A 216 11.34 45.15 14.81
N SER A 217 10.11 44.61 14.85
CA SER A 217 9.62 43.82 15.98
C SER A 217 10.34 42.47 16.12
N PHE A 218 10.76 41.87 15.01
CA PHE A 218 11.53 40.62 15.01
C PHE A 218 12.98 40.86 15.48
N GLU A 219 13.61 41.94 15.01
CA GLU A 219 14.92 42.41 15.46
C GLU A 219 14.94 42.69 16.96
N GLN A 220 13.92 43.38 17.47
CA GLN A 220 13.83 43.68 18.89
C GLN A 220 13.68 42.42 19.77
N ALA A 221 13.04 41.38 19.24
CA ALA A 221 12.81 40.13 19.97
C ALA A 221 13.99 39.15 19.88
N PHE A 222 14.72 39.13 18.76
CA PHE A 222 15.69 38.08 18.44
C PHE A 222 17.11 38.59 18.09
N GLY A 223 17.29 39.90 17.97
CA GLY A 223 18.56 40.54 17.60
C GLY A 223 18.78 40.66 16.09
N ASP A 224 19.66 41.59 15.69
CA ASP A 224 19.98 41.92 14.29
C ASP A 224 20.56 40.72 13.51
N GLU A 225 21.39 39.89 14.16
CA GLU A 225 21.97 38.69 13.53
C GLU A 225 20.90 37.67 13.10
N ALA A 226 19.81 37.56 13.86
CA ALA A 226 18.68 36.69 13.52
C ALA A 226 17.88 37.21 12.32
N VAL A 227 17.75 38.53 12.18
CA VAL A 227 17.07 39.17 11.02
C VAL A 227 17.85 38.91 9.74
N GLN A 228 19.17 39.12 9.76
CA GLN A 228 20.03 38.94 8.59
C GLN A 228 20.10 37.49 8.10
N THR A 229 19.81 36.53 8.97
CA THR A 229 19.74 35.10 8.61
C THR A 229 18.37 34.71 8.06
N ALA A 230 17.31 35.41 8.45
CA ALA A 230 15.92 35.06 8.13
C ALA A 230 15.40 35.68 6.82
N PHE A 231 15.97 36.80 6.36
CA PHE A 231 15.51 37.59 5.21
C PHE A 231 16.64 37.90 4.22
#